data_AF-A0A1H2VAC9-F1
#
_entry.id   AF-A0A1H2VAC9-F1
#
_cell.length_a   1.000
_cell.length_b   1.000
_cell.length_c   1.000
_cell.angle_alpha   90.00
_cell.angle_beta   90.00
_cell.angle_gamma   90.00
#
_symmetry.space_group_name_H-M   'P 1'
#
loop_
_entity.id
_entity.type
_entity.pdbx_description
1 polymer ?
#
loop_
_entity_poly.entity_id
_entity_poly.type
_entity_poly.pdbx_seq_one_letter_code
_entity_poly.pdbx_strand_id
1 'polypeptide(L)'
;MPAIRIQEGASHRLDDIYRYTRDRWGDDQAEKYITGLFAAFDKIANHGVASKPIPAEFGLNGFFFRYERHFVYWRHLSNGDIGIVTILHERMHQIDRFRDDFGLG
;
A
#
# COMPACT_ATOMS: atom_id res chain seq x y z
N MET A 1 13.18 9.06 13.12
CA MET A 1 12.47 8.89 11.83
C MET A 1 11.26 8.03 12.10
N PRO A 2 10.08 8.33 11.53
CA PRO A 2 8.88 7.51 11.75
C PRO A 2 9.12 6.09 11.23
N ALA A 3 8.72 5.08 11.99
CA ALA A 3 8.83 3.70 11.53
C ALA A 3 7.73 3.38 10.51
N ILE A 4 8.01 2.48 9.58
CA ILE A 4 6.99 1.90 8.69
C ILE A 4 6.30 0.74 9.42
N ARG A 5 4.96 0.76 9.45
CA ARG A 5 4.12 -0.30 10.02
C ARG A 5 3.22 -0.86 8.93
N ILE A 6 3.42 -2.13 8.58
CA ILE A 6 2.53 -2.84 7.65
C ILE A 6 1.30 -3.28 8.44
N GLN A 7 0.12 -2.79 8.05
CA GLN A 7 -1.14 -3.22 8.67
C GLN A 7 -1.58 -4.56 8.08
N GLU A 8 -2.48 -5.25 8.80
CA GLU A 8 -2.97 -6.59 8.42
C GLU A 8 -3.51 -6.65 6.99
N GLY A 9 -4.33 -5.67 6.59
CA GLY A 9 -4.85 -5.55 5.22
C GLY A 9 -3.72 -5.47 4.18
N ALA A 10 -2.70 -4.64 4.41
CA ALA A 10 -1.53 -4.56 3.53
C ALA A 10 -0.71 -5.85 3.51
N SER A 11 -0.57 -6.55 4.64
CA SER A 11 0.16 -7.82 4.72
C SER A 11 -0.48 -8.88 3.81
N HIS A 12 -1.81 -9.03 3.88
CA HIS A 12 -2.52 -9.96 3.00
C HIS A 12 -2.38 -9.60 1.53
N ARG A 13 -2.39 -8.30 1.20
CA ARG A 13 -2.18 -7.84 -0.18
C ARG A 13 -0.77 -8.14 -0.67
N LEU A 14 0.26 -7.99 0.16
CA LEU A 14 1.63 -8.33 -0.22
C LEU A 14 1.76 -9.82 -0.56
N ASP A 15 1.14 -10.69 0.22
CA ASP A 15 1.11 -12.14 -0.05
C ASP A 15 0.42 -12.45 -1.39
N ASP A 16 -0.74 -11.84 -1.64
CA ASP A 16 -1.49 -12.00 -2.89
C ASP A 16 -0.68 -11.51 -4.10
N ILE A 17 -0.03 -10.34 -3.97
CA ILE A 17 0.82 -9.75 -5.00
C ILE A 17 2.00 -10.67 -5.30
N TYR A 18 2.69 -11.17 -4.26
CA TYR A 18 3.83 -12.07 -4.43
C TYR A 18 3.40 -13.36 -5.15
N ARG A 19 2.36 -14.04 -4.67
CA ARG A 19 1.86 -15.29 -5.26
C ARG A 19 1.45 -15.08 -6.71
N TYR A 20 0.63 -14.07 -6.99
CA TYR A 20 0.20 -13.77 -8.35
C TYR A 20 1.38 -13.46 -9.29
N THR A 21 2.37 -12.71 -8.80
CA THR A 21 3.52 -12.31 -9.59
C THR A 21 4.41 -13.52 -9.89
N ARG A 22 4.67 -14.34 -8.88
CA ARG A 22 5.44 -15.58 -9.00
C ARG A 22 4.79 -16.54 -9.98
N ASP A 23 3.49 -16.78 -9.83
CA ASP A 23 2.77 -17.76 -10.66
C ASP A 23 2.72 -17.35 -12.15
N ARG A 24 2.83 -16.05 -12.46
CA ARG A 24 2.83 -15.54 -13.83
C ARG A 24 4.21 -15.32 -14.44
N TRP A 25 5.20 -14.93 -13.64
CA TRP A 25 6.49 -14.44 -14.14
C TRP A 25 7.72 -15.03 -13.45
N GLY A 26 7.53 -15.94 -12.48
CA GLY A 26 8.60 -16.60 -11.73
C GLY A 26 9.03 -15.87 -10.46
N ASP A 27 9.80 -16.58 -9.63
CA ASP A 27 10.24 -16.12 -8.31
C ASP A 27 11.05 -14.82 -8.36
N ASP A 28 12.01 -14.71 -9.29
CA ASP A 28 12.88 -13.53 -9.44
C ASP A 28 12.05 -12.25 -9.64
N GLN A 29 10.98 -12.33 -10.43
CA GLN A 29 10.12 -11.18 -10.70
C GLN A 29 9.27 -10.83 -9.47
N ALA A 30 8.81 -11.83 -8.71
CA ALA A 30 8.06 -11.62 -7.48
C ALA A 30 8.91 -10.98 -6.38
N GLU A 31 10.13 -11.49 -6.18
CA GLU A 31 11.09 -10.94 -5.23
C GLU A 31 11.46 -9.49 -5.57
N LYS A 32 11.77 -9.23 -6.85
CA LYS A 32 12.07 -7.87 -7.31
C LYS A 32 10.91 -6.90 -7.06
N TYR A 33 9.68 -7.33 -7.33
CA TYR A 33 8.50 -6.49 -7.17
C TYR A 33 8.23 -6.16 -5.70
N ILE A 34 8.28 -7.17 -4.82
CA ILE A 34 8.09 -6.97 -3.37
C ILE A 34 9.22 -6.11 -2.79
N THR A 35 10.47 -6.40 -3.13
CA THR A 35 11.62 -5.60 -2.68
C THR A 35 11.48 -4.13 -3.08
N GLY A 36 11.05 -3.87 -4.31
CA GLY A 36 10.80 -2.52 -4.79
C GLY A 36 9.65 -1.80 -4.09
N LEU A 37 8.59 -2.51 -3.68
CA LEU A 37 7.53 -1.96 -2.83
C LEU A 37 8.08 -1.52 -1.46
N PHE A 38 8.84 -2.38 -0.77
CA PHE A 38 9.43 -2.03 0.52
C PHE A 38 10.39 -0.84 0.42
N ALA A 39 11.23 -0.80 -0.62
CA ALA A 39 12.10 0.35 -0.89
C ALA A 39 11.30 1.65 -1.19
N ALA A 40 10.09 1.55 -1.72
CA ALA A 40 9.20 2.70 -1.88
C ALA A 40 8.57 3.14 -0.56
N PHE A 41 8.25 2.21 0.35
CA PHE A 41 7.72 2.53 1.68
C PHE A 41 8.72 3.34 2.51
N ASP A 42 10.00 2.95 2.50
CA ASP A 42 11.06 3.64 3.23
C ASP A 42 11.26 5.09 2.78
N LYS A 43 10.91 5.39 1.51
CA LYS A 43 10.99 6.74 0.95
C LYS A 43 9.86 7.66 1.41
N ILE A 44 8.77 7.14 1.98
CA ILE A 44 7.63 7.96 2.45
C ILE A 44 8.09 8.96 3.51
N ALA A 45 8.86 8.50 4.51
CA ALA A 45 9.32 9.31 5.64
C ALA A 45 10.15 10.53 5.23
N ASN A 46 10.82 10.46 4.09
CA ASN A 46 11.71 11.50 3.58
C ASN A 46 11.10 12.25 2.38
N HIS A 47 9.80 12.15 2.15
CA HIS A 47 9.10 12.73 0.99
C HIS A 47 9.68 12.28 -0.37
N GLY A 48 10.32 11.11 -0.42
CA GLY A 48 10.91 10.54 -1.64
C GLY A 48 9.91 9.88 -2.58
N VAL A 49 8.62 9.84 -2.21
CA VAL A 49 7.51 9.42 -3.07
C VAL A 49 6.46 10.52 -3.16
N ALA A 50 6.04 10.84 -4.39
CA ALA A 50 5.00 11.82 -4.64
C ALA A 50 3.63 11.23 -4.27
N SER A 51 3.21 11.46 -3.03
CA SER A 51 1.91 11.02 -2.53
C SER A 51 0.83 12.06 -2.76
N LYS A 52 -0.39 11.60 -3.02
CA LYS A 52 -1.60 12.42 -3.15
C LYS A 52 -2.53 12.16 -1.97
N PRO A 53 -3.26 13.16 -1.47
CA PRO A 53 -4.27 12.93 -0.43
C PRO A 53 -5.38 12.02 -0.97
N ILE A 54 -5.91 11.16 -0.11
CA ILE A 54 -7.15 10.43 -0.40
C ILE A 54 -8.28 11.46 -0.53
N PRO A 55 -9.14 11.39 -1.56
CA PRO A 55 -10.24 12.34 -1.70
C PRO A 55 -11.16 12.36 -0.48
N ALA A 56 -11.55 13.56 -0.04
CA ALA A 56 -12.32 13.75 1.19
C ALA A 56 -13.70 13.07 1.16
N GLU A 57 -14.27 12.84 -0.02
CA GLU A 57 -15.53 12.10 -0.22
C GLU A 57 -15.50 10.67 0.33
N PHE A 58 -14.32 10.09 0.52
CA PHE A 58 -14.17 8.78 1.14
C PHE A 58 -14.21 8.82 2.67
N GLY A 59 -14.19 10.01 3.30
CA GLY A 59 -14.19 10.16 4.76
C GLY A 59 -12.90 9.65 5.42
N LEU A 60 -11.82 9.48 4.64
CA LEU A 60 -10.56 8.89 5.10
C LEU A 60 -9.43 9.91 5.11
N ASN A 61 -8.74 9.97 6.24
CA ASN A 61 -7.49 10.70 6.36
C ASN A 61 -6.33 9.78 5.97
N GLY A 62 -5.62 10.16 4.91
CA GLY A 62 -4.45 9.44 4.45
C GLY A 62 -4.01 9.90 3.07
N PHE A 63 -3.04 9.20 2.56
CA PHE A 63 -2.41 9.47 1.28
C PHE A 63 -2.29 8.18 0.49
N PHE A 64 -2.05 8.32 -0.80
CA PHE A 64 -1.71 7.21 -1.65
C PHE A 64 -0.66 7.63 -2.69
N PHE A 65 0.10 6.65 -3.16
CA PHE A 65 0.97 6.81 -4.32
C PHE A 65 0.89 5.59 -5.20
N ARG A 66 1.30 5.75 -6.47
CA ARG A 66 1.37 4.65 -7.43
C ARG A 66 2.76 4.03 -7.42
N TYR A 67 2.82 2.72 -7.27
CA TYR A 67 4.01 1.91 -7.53
C TYR A 67 3.70 0.92 -8.65
N GLU A 68 4.26 1.19 -9.83
CA GLU A 68 3.99 0.42 -11.06
C GLU A 68 2.50 0.21 -11.34
N ARG A 69 1.95 -0.98 -11.07
CA ARG A 69 0.54 -1.35 -11.30
C ARG A 69 -0.31 -1.34 -10.04
N HIS A 70 0.25 -0.93 -8.90
CA HIS A 70 -0.42 -0.92 -7.61
C HIS A 70 -0.46 0.49 -7.02
N PHE A 71 -1.51 0.77 -6.25
CA PHE A 71 -1.64 1.94 -5.42
C PHE A 71 -1.43 1.54 -3.97
N VAL A 72 -0.48 2.22 -3.32
CA VAL A 72 -0.14 2.02 -1.91
C VAL A 72 -0.85 3.11 -1.12
N TYR A 73 -1.71 2.69 -0.18
CA TYR A 73 -2.41 3.60 0.72
C TYR A 73 -1.74 3.62 2.08
N TRP A 74 -1.50 4.82 2.60
CA TRP A 74 -0.80 4.99 3.86
C TRP A 74 -1.33 6.19 4.65
N ARG A 75 -1.07 6.21 5.96
CA ARG A 75 -1.40 7.36 6.84
C ARG A 75 -0.39 7.50 7.98
N HIS A 76 -0.39 8.66 8.61
CA HIS A 76 0.26 8.81 9.92
C HIS A 76 -0.58 8.11 10.99
N LEU A 77 0.07 7.35 11.85
CA LEU A 77 -0.51 6.75 13.05
C LEU A 77 -0.44 7.75 14.22
N SER A 78 -1.19 7.47 15.29
CA SER A 78 -1.26 8.36 16.47
C SER A 78 0.09 8.54 17.17
N ASN A 79 1.01 7.58 17.02
CA ASN A 79 2.37 7.64 17.56
C ASN A 79 3.37 8.34 16.62
N GLY A 80 2.91 8.87 15.47
CA GLY A 80 3.76 9.51 14.46
C GLY A 80 4.37 8.56 13.42
N ASP A 81 4.22 7.24 13.58
CA ASP A 81 4.67 6.25 12.60
C ASP A 81 3.86 6.33 11.29
N ILE A 82 4.37 5.73 10.23
CA ILE A 82 3.67 5.60 8.95
C ILE A 82 3.04 4.21 8.88
N GLY A 83 1.72 4.15 8.78
CA GLY A 83 0.99 2.91 8.55
C GLY A 83 0.72 2.70 7.07
N ILE A 84 1.19 1.58 6.51
CA ILE A 84 0.75 1.08 5.19
C ILE A 84 -0.55 0.32 5.42
N VAL A 85 -1.65 0.87 4.95
CA VAL A 85 -3.01 0.37 5.26
C VAL A 85 -3.40 -0.76 4.32
N THR A 86 -3.26 -0.54 3.02
CA THR A 86 -3.58 -1.54 1.98
C THR A 86 -2.83 -1.22 0.69
N ILE A 87 -2.76 -2.22 -0.19
CA ILE A 87 -2.13 -2.13 -1.51
C ILE A 87 -3.12 -2.69 -2.53
N LEU A 88 -3.60 -1.85 -3.45
CA LEU A 88 -4.63 -2.22 -4.41
C LEU A 88 -4.08 -2.18 -5.82
N HIS A 89 -4.43 -3.17 -6.65
CA HIS A 89 -4.06 -3.17 -8.06
C HIS A 89 -4.85 -2.09 -8.82
N GLU A 90 -4.26 -1.48 -9.86
CA GLU A 90 -4.87 -0.36 -10.62
C GLU A 90 -6.23 -0.70 -11.26
N ARG A 91 -6.46 -1.98 -11.54
CA ARG A 91 -7.71 -2.50 -12.11
C ARG A 91 -8.74 -2.94 -11.06
N MET A 92 -8.39 -2.85 -9.79
CA MET A 92 -9.24 -3.29 -8.70
C MET A 92 -10.23 -2.17 -8.35
N HIS A 93 -11.37 -2.14 -9.04
CA HIS A 93 -12.50 -1.33 -8.64
C HIS A 93 -13.27 -2.04 -7.53
N GLN A 94 -12.96 -1.76 -6.26
CA GLN A 94 -13.83 -2.14 -5.14
C GLN A 94 -13.78 -1.09 -4.04
N ILE A 95 -14.69 -0.12 -4.12
CA ILE A 95 -15.02 0.79 -3.00
C ILE A 95 -15.34 -0.02 -1.74
N ASP A 96 -15.97 -1.18 -1.89
CA ASP A 96 -16.36 -2.04 -0.76
C ASP A 96 -15.14 -2.59 -0.03
N ARG A 97 -14.17 -3.15 -0.76
CA ARG A 97 -12.93 -3.68 -0.18
C ARG A 97 -12.04 -2.59 0.40
N PHE A 98 -12.07 -1.40 -0.21
CA PHE A 98 -11.41 -0.22 0.31
C PHE A 98 -12.05 0.24 1.63
N ARG A 99 -13.36 0.09 1.84
CA ARG A 99 -14.00 0.36 3.13
C ARG A 99 -13.62 -0.68 4.18
N ASP A 100 -13.63 -1.96 3.83
CA ASP A 100 -13.26 -3.05 4.75
C ASP A 100 -11.82 -2.89 5.27
N ASP A 101 -10.85 -2.68 4.37
CA ASP A 101 -9.43 -2.54 4.72
C ASP A 101 -9.16 -1.31 5.61
N PHE A 102 -10.06 -0.33 5.62
CA PHE A 102 -9.99 0.87 6.44
C PHE A 102 -10.91 0.84 7.67
N GLY A 103 -11.65 -0.26 7.90
CA GLY A 103 -12.58 -0.40 9.02
C GLY A 103 -13.80 0.52 8.94
N LEU A 104 -14.27 0.80 7.72
CA LEU A 104 -15.46 1.60 7.43
C LEU A 104 -16.72 0.76 7.11
N GLY A 105 -16.63 -0.57 7.24
CA GLY A 105 -17.71 -1.53 7.00
C GLY A 105 -18.54 -1.83 8.25
#